data_AF-E5AD11-F1
#
_entry.id   AF-E5AD11-F1
#
_cell.length_a   1.000
_cell.length_b   1.000
_cell.length_c   1.000
_cell.angle_alpha   90.00
_cell.angle_beta   90.00
_cell.angle_gamma   90.00
#
_symmetry.space_group_name_H-M   'P 1'
#
loop_
_entity.id
_entity.type
_entity.pdbx_description
1 polymer ?
#
loop_
_entity_poly.entity_id
_entity_poly.type
_entity_poly.pdbx_seq_one_letter_code
_entity_poly.pdbx_strand_id
1 'polypeptide(L)'
;MCHSCDSNFVNDVHQNLQSLRLHDRMKKTAESAQANLKGVLVVEDVYRNSGVRYHQTNMATRQPLHYEAEHLERMKQAFESDYNIVFSQVNDLLPKMRDIHREIIACQKSRDCFTKRSARFYEEILPVYNDLAEKFTDEATKIRTCCLHAEDLSEINDELWQEAVNRRENVQMWYAELYGAPDAIPQAPEWNIWVSWVAGLPETQRAMAGRPLFSIAKQMILARVDDSYGEAVDS
;
A
#
# COMPACT_ATOMS: atom_id res chain seq x y z
N MET A 1 62.72 -19.71 1.07
CA MET A 1 61.34 -19.24 0.79
C MET A 1 61.06 -18.10 1.74
N CYS A 2 60.74 -16.92 1.21
CA CYS A 2 60.62 -15.69 2.00
C CYS A 2 59.22 -15.61 2.63
N HIS A 3 59.10 -15.92 3.92
CA HIS A 3 57.82 -15.92 4.66
C HIS A 3 57.12 -14.53 4.73
N SER A 4 57.80 -13.43 4.37
CA SER A 4 57.21 -12.09 4.37
C SER A 4 56.46 -11.74 3.08
N CYS A 5 56.67 -12.47 1.98
CA CYS A 5 55.95 -12.22 0.73
C CYS A 5 54.55 -12.87 0.74
N ASP A 6 54.41 -14.05 1.39
CA ASP A 6 53.13 -14.74 1.54
C ASP A 6 52.18 -14.03 2.51
N SER A 7 52.69 -13.44 3.60
CA SER A 7 51.84 -12.77 4.60
C SER A 7 51.18 -11.50 4.06
N ASN A 8 51.88 -10.73 3.23
CA ASN A 8 51.34 -9.52 2.60
C ASN A 8 50.29 -9.87 1.55
N PHE A 9 50.53 -10.92 0.74
CA PHE A 9 49.55 -11.40 -0.24
C PHE A 9 48.24 -11.87 0.41
N VAL A 10 48.34 -12.65 1.50
CA VAL A 10 47.14 -13.13 2.23
C VAL A 10 46.36 -11.97 2.85
N ASN A 11 47.05 -10.97 3.42
CA ASN A 11 46.41 -9.78 3.98
C ASN A 11 45.69 -8.94 2.91
N ASP A 12 46.30 -8.77 1.74
CA ASP A 12 45.71 -8.04 0.62
C ASP A 12 44.47 -8.75 0.07
N VAL A 13 44.52 -10.08 -0.09
CA VAL A 13 43.36 -10.89 -0.49
C VAL A 13 42.23 -10.77 0.54
N HIS A 14 42.55 -10.81 1.83
CA HIS A 14 41.55 -10.68 2.90
C HIS A 14 40.88 -9.30 2.89
N GLN A 15 41.64 -8.22 2.78
CA GLN A 15 41.11 -6.85 2.70
C GLN A 15 40.25 -6.64 1.43
N ASN A 16 40.68 -7.19 0.29
CA ASN A 16 39.90 -7.15 -0.94
C ASN A 16 38.55 -7.89 -0.80
N LEU A 17 38.54 -9.07 -0.18
CA LEU A 17 37.31 -9.82 0.09
C LEU A 17 36.37 -9.09 1.04
N GLN A 18 36.90 -8.48 2.11
CA GLN A 18 36.11 -7.66 3.03
C GLN A 18 35.50 -6.44 2.34
N SER A 19 36.27 -5.76 1.48
CA SER A 19 35.82 -4.63 0.68
C SER A 19 34.69 -5.02 -0.28
N LEU A 20 34.81 -6.18 -0.95
CA LEU A 20 33.76 -6.72 -1.83
C LEU A 20 32.47 -7.04 -1.06
N ARG A 21 32.58 -7.68 0.11
CA ARG A 21 31.42 -8.00 0.96
C ARG A 21 30.70 -6.74 1.46
N LEU A 22 31.45 -5.73 1.88
CA LEU A 22 30.90 -4.44 2.28
C LEU A 22 30.14 -3.78 1.14
N HIS A 23 30.74 -3.77 -0.06
CA HIS A 23 30.10 -3.20 -1.25
C HIS A 23 28.79 -3.92 -1.62
N ASP A 24 28.80 -5.25 -1.63
CA ASP A 24 27.60 -6.06 -1.87
C ASP A 24 26.51 -5.78 -0.82
N ARG A 25 26.88 -5.67 0.45
CA ARG A 25 25.94 -5.36 1.53
C ARG A 25 25.31 -3.97 1.35
N MET A 26 26.12 -2.94 1.10
CA MET A 26 25.63 -1.59 0.81
C MET A 26 24.68 -1.57 -0.38
N LYS A 27 25.05 -2.25 -1.47
CA LYS A 27 24.21 -2.35 -2.67
C LYS A 27 22.86 -2.98 -2.36
N LYS A 28 22.83 -4.12 -1.67
CA LYS A 28 21.58 -4.80 -1.27
C LYS A 28 20.73 -3.93 -0.34
N THR A 29 21.34 -3.23 0.61
CA THR A 29 20.62 -2.30 1.49
C THR A 29 20.03 -1.13 0.71
N ALA A 30 20.75 -0.56 -0.27
CA ALA A 30 20.22 0.47 -1.16
C ALA A 30 19.04 -0.03 -2.00
N GLU A 31 19.18 -1.22 -2.61
CA GLU A 31 18.12 -1.86 -3.39
C GLU A 31 16.87 -2.10 -2.54
N SER A 32 17.05 -2.55 -1.29
CA SER A 32 15.95 -2.77 -0.35
C SER A 32 15.28 -1.46 0.09
N ALA A 33 16.05 -0.39 0.37
CA ALA A 33 15.48 0.93 0.66
C ALA A 33 14.67 1.46 -0.54
N GLN A 34 15.20 1.29 -1.76
CA GLN A 34 14.51 1.66 -2.99
C GLN A 34 13.25 0.82 -3.23
N ALA A 35 13.26 -0.46 -2.86
CA ALA A 35 12.09 -1.34 -2.91
C ALA A 35 11.02 -0.87 -1.93
N ASN A 36 11.37 -0.50 -0.69
CA ASN A 36 10.43 0.06 0.29
C ASN A 36 9.78 1.35 -0.22
N LEU A 37 10.57 2.26 -0.82
CA LEU A 37 10.04 3.49 -1.43
C LEU A 37 9.05 3.21 -2.56
N LYS A 38 9.28 2.17 -3.37
CA LYS A 38 8.34 1.73 -4.42
C LYS A 38 7.13 1.01 -3.85
N GLY A 39 7.31 0.27 -2.76
CA GLY A 39 6.26 -0.49 -2.08
C GLY A 39 5.11 0.39 -1.60
N VAL A 40 5.37 1.68 -1.30
CA VAL A 40 4.33 2.66 -0.96
C VAL A 40 3.26 2.74 -2.04
N LEU A 41 3.65 2.84 -3.31
CA LEU A 41 2.71 2.93 -4.43
C LEU A 41 1.85 1.66 -4.50
N VAL A 42 2.45 0.50 -4.28
CA VAL A 42 1.71 -0.77 -4.25
C VAL A 42 0.72 -0.81 -3.08
N VAL A 43 1.12 -0.33 -1.89
CA VAL A 43 0.23 -0.27 -0.73
C VAL A 43 -0.92 0.70 -0.96
N GLU A 44 -0.67 1.86 -1.57
CA GLU A 44 -1.71 2.82 -1.95
C GLU A 44 -2.66 2.23 -3.00
N ASP A 45 -2.14 1.55 -4.03
CA ASP A 45 -2.96 0.90 -5.06
C ASP A 45 -3.90 -0.16 -4.43
N VAL A 46 -3.37 -0.99 -3.54
CA VAL A 46 -4.14 -1.99 -2.80
C VAL A 46 -5.18 -1.31 -1.91
N TYR A 47 -4.80 -0.27 -1.15
CA TYR A 47 -5.71 0.50 -0.31
C TYR A 47 -6.88 1.07 -1.12
N ARG A 48 -6.62 1.65 -2.30
CA ARG A 48 -7.68 2.18 -3.15
C ARG A 48 -8.61 1.08 -3.62
N ASN A 49 -8.06 -0.01 -4.15
CA ASN A 49 -8.85 -1.13 -4.65
C ASN A 49 -9.72 -1.77 -3.55
N SER A 50 -9.19 -1.96 -2.35
CA SER A 50 -9.93 -2.49 -1.22
C SER A 50 -10.94 -1.49 -0.67
N GLY A 51 -10.62 -0.19 -0.69
CA GLY A 51 -11.57 0.87 -0.33
C GLY A 51 -12.78 0.90 -1.26
N VAL A 52 -12.61 0.67 -2.57
CA VAL A 52 -13.75 0.50 -3.48
C VAL A 52 -14.62 -0.69 -3.06
N ARG A 53 -14.03 -1.86 -2.74
CA ARG A 53 -14.81 -3.04 -2.29
C ARG A 53 -15.59 -2.73 -1.03
N TYR A 54 -14.91 -2.17 -0.04
CA TYR A 54 -15.53 -1.75 1.21
C TYR A 54 -16.73 -0.83 0.95
N HIS A 55 -16.59 0.14 0.05
CA HIS A 55 -17.67 1.08 -0.29
C HIS A 55 -18.78 0.45 -1.16
N GLN A 56 -18.48 -0.56 -1.96
CA GLN A 56 -19.49 -1.35 -2.68
C GLN A 56 -20.33 -2.22 -1.74
N THR A 57 -19.80 -2.63 -0.59
CA THR A 57 -20.56 -3.38 0.42
C THR A 57 -21.71 -2.56 1.02
N ASN A 58 -22.93 -3.09 1.00
CA ASN A 58 -24.10 -2.44 1.62
C ASN A 58 -23.89 -2.24 3.13
N MET A 59 -24.41 -1.15 3.72
CA MET A 59 -24.32 -0.88 5.16
C MET A 59 -24.95 -1.98 6.02
N ALA A 60 -25.95 -2.68 5.50
CA ALA A 60 -26.57 -3.83 6.16
C ALA A 60 -25.56 -4.97 6.41
N THR A 61 -24.59 -5.15 5.51
CA THR A 61 -23.52 -6.14 5.63
C THR A 61 -22.41 -5.66 6.57
N ARG A 62 -22.22 -4.34 6.72
CA ARG A 62 -21.20 -3.74 7.62
C ARG A 62 -21.60 -3.78 9.11
N GLN A 63 -22.16 -4.89 9.56
CA GLN A 63 -22.69 -5.08 10.90
C GLN A 63 -21.98 -6.25 11.61
N PRO A 64 -21.82 -6.19 12.95
CA PRO A 64 -21.19 -7.26 13.73
C PRO A 64 -21.83 -8.65 13.61
N LEU A 65 -23.07 -8.72 13.10
CA LEU A 65 -23.75 -9.99 12.80
C LEU A 65 -23.09 -10.75 11.64
N HIS A 66 -22.48 -10.03 10.70
CA HIS A 66 -21.92 -10.58 9.45
C HIS A 66 -20.40 -10.62 9.46
N TYR A 67 -19.74 -9.77 10.24
CA TYR A 67 -18.28 -9.69 10.29
C TYR A 67 -17.79 -9.27 11.68
N GLU A 68 -16.55 -9.59 12.02
CA GLU A 68 -16.00 -9.30 13.35
C GLU A 68 -15.96 -7.78 13.63
N ALA A 69 -16.52 -7.38 14.78
CA ALA A 69 -16.71 -5.97 15.15
C ALA A 69 -15.41 -5.16 15.18
N GLU A 70 -14.32 -5.78 15.65
CA GLU A 70 -13.01 -5.12 15.72
C GLU A 70 -12.47 -4.81 14.31
N HIS A 71 -12.58 -5.76 13.38
CA HIS A 71 -12.14 -5.55 12.00
C HIS A 71 -13.03 -4.52 11.28
N LEU A 72 -14.34 -4.53 11.53
CA LEU A 72 -15.25 -3.49 11.01
C LEU A 72 -14.85 -2.09 11.46
N GLU A 73 -14.51 -1.92 12.74
CA GLU A 73 -14.09 -0.63 13.29
C GLU A 73 -12.76 -0.17 12.66
N ARG A 74 -11.79 -1.07 12.50
CA ARG A 74 -10.54 -0.74 11.79
C ARG A 74 -10.78 -0.33 10.33
N MET A 75 -11.67 -1.03 9.63
CA MET A 75 -12.04 -0.67 8.26
C MET A 75 -12.76 0.67 8.18
N LYS A 76 -13.65 1.00 9.12
CA LYS A 76 -14.26 2.34 9.21
C LYS A 76 -13.20 3.41 9.39
N GLN A 77 -12.27 3.20 10.33
CA GLN A 77 -11.16 4.13 10.55
C GLN A 77 -10.29 4.28 9.31
N ALA A 78 -10.11 3.23 8.50
CA ALA A 78 -9.28 3.28 7.30
C ALA A 78 -10.01 3.86 6.08
N PHE A 79 -11.29 3.57 5.87
CA PHE A 79 -12.02 3.88 4.63
C PHE A 79 -13.12 4.94 4.79
N GLU A 80 -13.39 5.40 6.01
CA GLU A 80 -14.33 6.51 6.28
C GLU A 80 -13.62 7.74 6.88
N SER A 81 -12.30 7.66 7.12
CA SER A 81 -11.45 8.79 7.56
C SER A 81 -10.75 9.48 6.38
N ASP A 82 -10.15 10.64 6.67
CA ASP A 82 -9.26 11.34 5.73
C ASP A 82 -8.03 10.49 5.40
N TYR A 83 -7.73 10.36 4.11
CA TYR A 83 -6.56 9.65 3.58
C TYR A 83 -5.25 10.06 4.26
N ASN A 84 -5.07 11.35 4.55
CA ASN A 84 -3.85 11.87 5.17
C ASN A 84 -3.67 11.38 6.61
N ILE A 85 -4.77 11.08 7.31
CA ILE A 85 -4.71 10.49 8.66
C ILE A 85 -4.21 9.05 8.54
N VAL A 86 -4.80 8.27 7.61
CA VAL A 86 -4.45 6.86 7.37
C VAL A 86 -2.99 6.70 6.94
N PHE A 87 -2.52 7.55 6.04
CA PHE A 87 -1.15 7.50 5.50
C PHE A 87 -0.15 8.38 6.23
N SER A 88 -0.53 9.04 7.34
CA SER A 88 0.35 9.97 8.07
C SER A 88 1.71 9.37 8.42
N GLN A 89 1.73 8.19 9.03
CA GLN A 89 2.96 7.51 9.43
C GLN A 89 3.83 7.11 8.23
N VAL A 90 3.21 6.59 7.17
CA VAL A 90 3.92 6.24 5.93
C VAL A 90 4.55 7.48 5.30
N ASN A 91 3.79 8.57 5.23
CA ASN A 91 4.24 9.86 4.71
C ASN A 91 5.37 10.48 5.55
N ASP A 92 5.38 10.27 6.86
CA ASP A 92 6.46 10.71 7.75
C ASP A 92 7.74 9.86 7.62
N LEU A 93 7.61 8.58 7.27
CA LEU A 93 8.73 7.66 7.06
C LEU A 93 9.38 7.83 5.69
N LEU A 94 8.62 8.22 4.67
CA LEU A 94 9.07 8.36 3.29
C LEU A 94 10.30 9.27 3.10
N PRO A 95 10.32 10.52 3.61
CA PRO A 95 11.50 11.38 3.51
C PRO A 95 12.73 10.76 4.19
N LYS A 96 12.54 10.17 5.38
CA LYS A 96 13.62 9.53 6.15
C LYS A 96 14.22 8.34 5.40
N MET A 97 13.36 7.52 4.77
CA MET A 97 13.78 6.40 3.92
C MET A 97 14.51 6.89 2.65
N ARG A 98 14.10 8.03 2.09
CA ARG A 98 14.79 8.63 0.94
C ARG A 98 16.17 9.16 1.32
N ASP A 99 16.28 9.79 2.48
CA ASP A 99 17.55 10.34 2.96
C ASP A 99 18.52 9.22 3.32
N ILE A 100 18.08 8.16 4.01
CA ILE A 100 18.95 7.02 4.29
C ILE A 100 19.38 6.30 3.00
N HIS A 101 18.51 6.18 2.00
CA HIS A 101 18.88 5.64 0.69
C HIS A 101 19.98 6.47 0.00
N ARG A 102 19.88 7.81 0.06
CA ARG A 102 20.93 8.71 -0.46
C ARG A 102 22.24 8.56 0.30
N GLU A 103 22.18 8.45 1.62
CA GLU A 103 23.35 8.22 2.48
C GLU A 103 24.05 6.89 2.18
N ILE A 104 23.29 5.81 1.95
CA ILE A 104 23.85 4.52 1.53
C ILE A 104 24.60 4.66 0.20
N ILE A 105 23.99 5.31 -0.80
CA ILE A 105 24.62 5.54 -2.12
C ILE A 105 25.87 6.41 -1.99
N ALA A 106 25.82 7.47 -1.18
CA ALA A 106 26.95 8.35 -0.94
C ALA A 106 28.11 7.59 -0.26
N CYS A 107 27.79 6.78 0.74
CA CYS A 107 28.76 5.92 1.42
C CYS A 107 29.39 4.91 0.46
N GLN A 108 28.59 4.26 -0.39
CA GLN A 108 29.07 3.32 -1.42
C GLN A 108 30.04 3.97 -2.41
N LYS A 109 29.79 5.23 -2.79
CA LYS A 109 30.62 6.02 -3.72
C LYS A 109 31.80 6.74 -3.05
N SER A 110 31.89 6.70 -1.72
CA SER A 110 32.95 7.39 -0.99
C SER A 110 34.34 6.84 -1.37
N ARG A 111 35.30 7.77 -1.48
CA ARG A 111 36.73 7.48 -1.66
C ARG A 111 37.47 7.26 -0.33
N ASP A 112 36.74 7.28 0.79
CA ASP A 112 37.31 7.00 2.10
C ASP A 112 37.93 5.61 2.16
N CYS A 113 38.92 5.43 3.04
CA CYS A 113 39.51 4.13 3.29
C CYS A 113 38.46 3.14 3.82
N PHE A 114 38.69 1.84 3.59
CA PHE A 114 37.77 0.77 3.93
C PHE A 114 37.26 0.87 5.38
N THR A 115 38.14 1.07 6.35
CA THR A 115 37.78 1.14 7.79
C THR A 115 36.77 2.23 8.09
N LYS A 116 37.01 3.46 7.61
CA LYS A 116 36.10 4.60 7.85
C LYS A 116 34.74 4.38 7.19
N ARG A 117 34.75 3.91 5.95
CA ARG A 117 33.53 3.62 5.20
C ARG A 117 32.73 2.48 5.83
N SER A 118 33.42 1.44 6.30
CA SER A 118 32.82 0.30 7.00
C SER A 118 32.18 0.73 8.33
N ALA A 119 32.90 1.50 9.14
CA ALA A 119 32.39 2.02 10.42
C ALA A 119 31.13 2.87 10.19
N ARG A 120 31.19 3.87 9.31
CA ARG A 120 30.01 4.70 8.97
C ARG A 120 28.82 3.86 8.52
N PHE A 121 29.05 2.85 7.68
CA PHE A 121 27.94 2.02 7.22
C PHE A 121 27.33 1.15 8.32
N TYR A 122 28.14 0.40 9.07
CA TYR A 122 27.64 -0.55 10.06
C TYR A 122 27.19 0.09 11.37
N GLU A 123 27.81 1.21 11.77
CA GLU A 123 27.56 1.85 13.06
C GLU A 123 26.54 2.99 12.95
N GLU A 124 26.47 3.68 11.81
CA GLU A 124 25.58 4.85 11.65
C GLU A 124 24.41 4.58 10.70
N ILE A 125 24.69 4.08 9.49
CA ILE A 125 23.67 3.99 8.42
C ILE A 125 22.77 2.76 8.58
N LEU A 126 23.36 1.57 8.74
CA LEU A 126 22.62 0.31 8.74
C LEU A 126 21.63 0.20 9.92
N PRO A 127 21.96 0.64 11.15
CA PRO A 127 20.99 0.59 12.25
C PRO A 127 19.78 1.49 12.00
N VAL A 128 20.00 2.71 11.48
CA VAL A 128 18.92 3.64 11.13
C VAL A 128 18.06 3.07 10.00
N TYR A 129 18.67 2.48 8.98
CA TYR A 129 17.93 1.81 7.91
C TYR A 129 17.05 0.68 8.45
N ASN A 130 17.59 -0.20 9.31
CA ASN A 130 16.84 -1.34 9.83
C ASN A 130 15.62 -0.88 10.65
N ASP A 131 15.78 0.11 11.54
CA ASP A 131 14.68 0.69 12.32
C ASP A 131 13.60 1.32 11.41
N LEU A 132 14.00 2.08 10.39
CA LEU A 132 13.06 2.67 9.44
C LEU A 132 12.35 1.61 8.59
N ALA A 133 13.05 0.56 8.17
CA ALA A 133 12.51 -0.51 7.35
C ALA A 133 11.49 -1.36 8.13
N GLU A 134 11.76 -1.65 9.40
CA GLU A 134 10.84 -2.33 10.31
C GLU A 134 9.56 -1.51 10.50
N LYS A 135 9.67 -0.24 10.89
CA LYS A 135 8.52 0.66 11.05
C LYS A 135 7.69 0.76 9.77
N PHE A 136 8.36 0.89 8.62
CA PHE A 136 7.68 0.93 7.33
C PHE A 136 6.91 -0.36 7.04
N THR A 137 7.53 -1.51 7.31
CA THR A 137 6.91 -2.83 7.12
C THR A 137 5.70 -3.02 8.02
N ASP A 138 5.77 -2.56 9.27
CA ASP A 138 4.66 -2.63 10.23
C ASP A 138 3.48 -1.79 9.76
N GLU A 139 3.70 -0.54 9.36
CA GLU A 139 2.62 0.33 8.86
C GLU A 139 2.02 -0.21 7.55
N ALA A 140 2.85 -0.67 6.61
CA ALA A 140 2.38 -1.30 5.38
C ALA A 140 1.54 -2.57 5.67
N THR A 141 1.95 -3.37 6.66
CA THR A 141 1.22 -4.57 7.08
C THR A 141 -0.14 -4.22 7.66
N LYS A 142 -0.22 -3.20 8.52
CA LYS A 142 -1.51 -2.73 9.09
C LYS A 142 -2.51 -2.35 8.00
N ILE A 143 -2.07 -1.54 7.03
CA ILE A 143 -2.91 -1.13 5.89
C ILE A 143 -3.34 -2.36 5.10
N ARG A 144 -2.39 -3.26 4.77
CA ARG A 144 -2.68 -4.46 4.01
C ARG A 144 -3.67 -5.40 4.70
N THR A 145 -3.53 -5.62 6.00
CA THR A 145 -4.48 -6.43 6.79
C THR A 145 -5.88 -5.83 6.74
N CYS A 146 -6.00 -4.50 6.89
CA CYS A 146 -7.27 -3.81 6.73
C CYS A 146 -7.87 -3.98 5.32
N CYS A 147 -7.01 -4.02 4.29
CA CYS A 147 -7.42 -4.24 2.92
C CYS A 147 -7.96 -5.66 2.69
N LEU A 148 -7.32 -6.69 3.28
CA LEU A 148 -7.81 -8.07 3.23
C LEU A 148 -9.20 -8.21 3.87
N HIS A 149 -9.41 -7.56 5.03
CA HIS A 149 -10.73 -7.58 5.66
C HIS A 149 -11.84 -6.96 4.82
N ALA A 150 -11.51 -5.94 4.01
CA ALA A 150 -12.46 -5.35 3.07
C ALA A 150 -12.76 -6.27 1.88
N GLU A 151 -11.83 -7.16 1.51
CA GLU A 151 -12.07 -8.21 0.52
C GLU A 151 -13.02 -9.26 1.09
N ASP A 152 -12.74 -9.79 2.29
CA ASP A 152 -13.62 -10.76 2.96
C ASP A 152 -15.05 -10.21 3.13
N LEU A 153 -15.18 -8.95 3.54
CA LEU A 153 -16.47 -8.30 3.74
C LEU A 153 -17.25 -8.16 2.42
N SER A 154 -16.55 -7.94 1.31
CA SER A 154 -17.14 -7.90 -0.02
C SER A 154 -17.67 -9.27 -0.43
N GLU A 155 -16.91 -10.34 -0.18
CA GLU A 155 -17.35 -11.71 -0.48
C GLU A 155 -18.62 -12.07 0.30
N ILE A 156 -18.69 -11.73 1.58
CA ILE A 156 -19.89 -11.91 2.40
C ILE A 156 -21.08 -11.11 1.84
N ASN A 157 -20.84 -9.89 1.37
CA ASN A 157 -21.89 -9.09 0.76
C ASN A 157 -22.47 -9.75 -0.49
N ASP A 158 -21.60 -10.32 -1.32
CA ASP A 158 -21.98 -11.00 -2.56
C ASP A 158 -22.76 -12.29 -2.26
N GLU A 159 -22.34 -13.06 -1.24
CA GLU A 159 -23.07 -14.23 -0.76
C GLU A 159 -24.49 -13.87 -0.27
N LEU A 160 -24.60 -12.85 0.60
CA LEU A 160 -25.89 -12.39 1.12
C LEU A 160 -26.81 -11.87 0.01
N TRP A 161 -26.24 -11.16 -0.97
CA TRP A 161 -26.98 -10.70 -2.14
C TRP A 161 -27.50 -11.88 -2.97
N GLN A 162 -26.64 -12.87 -3.25
CA GLN A 162 -27.00 -14.04 -4.03
C GLN A 162 -28.09 -14.88 -3.32
N GLU A 163 -28.00 -15.04 -2.00
CA GLU A 163 -29.04 -15.70 -1.20
C GLU A 163 -30.38 -14.97 -1.27
N ALA A 164 -30.38 -13.64 -1.15
CA ALA A 164 -31.58 -12.83 -1.25
C ALA A 164 -32.24 -12.96 -2.64
N VAL A 165 -31.44 -12.92 -3.71
CA VAL A 165 -31.90 -13.15 -5.09
C VAL A 165 -32.54 -14.55 -5.21
N ASN A 166 -31.89 -15.59 -4.68
CA ASN A 166 -32.42 -16.95 -4.70
C ASN A 166 -33.75 -17.08 -3.94
N ARG A 167 -33.92 -16.32 -2.84
CA ARG A 167 -35.17 -16.21 -2.08
C ARG A 167 -36.22 -15.31 -2.73
N ARG A 168 -35.91 -14.67 -3.87
CA ARG A 168 -36.75 -13.66 -4.54
C ARG A 168 -37.07 -12.46 -3.63
N GLU A 169 -36.16 -12.14 -2.74
CA GLU A 169 -36.22 -10.94 -1.93
C GLU A 169 -35.81 -9.74 -2.79
N ASN A 170 -36.44 -8.59 -2.56
CA ASN A 170 -36.07 -7.36 -3.26
C ASN A 170 -34.84 -6.74 -2.59
N VAL A 171 -33.66 -7.29 -2.87
CA VAL A 171 -32.38 -6.75 -2.42
C VAL A 171 -31.66 -6.13 -3.61
N GLN A 172 -31.34 -4.85 -3.48
CA GLN A 172 -30.59 -4.10 -4.47
C GLN A 172 -29.25 -3.67 -3.89
N MET A 173 -28.22 -3.72 -4.72
CA MET A 173 -26.97 -3.03 -4.41
C MET A 173 -27.24 -1.53 -4.46
N TRP A 174 -26.72 -0.79 -3.47
CA TRP A 174 -27.04 0.64 -3.34
C TRP A 174 -26.61 1.45 -4.57
N TYR A 175 -25.59 0.98 -5.30
CA TYR A 175 -25.05 1.63 -6.49
C TYR A 175 -25.69 1.15 -7.81
N ALA A 176 -26.69 0.25 -7.75
CA ALA A 176 -27.33 -0.30 -8.95
C ALA A 176 -27.98 0.78 -9.84
N GLU A 177 -28.50 1.87 -9.24
CA GLU A 177 -29.12 2.98 -9.96
C GLU A 177 -28.15 3.68 -10.94
N LEU A 178 -26.85 3.64 -10.66
CA LEU A 178 -25.83 4.30 -11.47
C LEU A 178 -25.65 3.68 -12.87
N TYR A 179 -26.05 2.42 -13.06
CA TYR A 179 -26.04 1.72 -14.35
C TYR A 179 -27.21 2.14 -15.24
N GLY A 180 -28.39 2.32 -14.66
CA GLY A 180 -29.62 2.62 -15.40
C GLY A 180 -29.78 4.09 -15.76
N ALA A 181 -29.14 4.99 -15.01
CA ALA A 181 -29.29 6.43 -15.17
C ALA A 181 -27.94 7.17 -15.05
N PRO A 182 -27.41 7.72 -16.17
CA PRO A 182 -26.12 8.41 -16.20
C PRO A 182 -25.97 9.54 -15.16
N ASP A 183 -27.07 10.24 -14.89
CA ASP A 183 -27.10 11.42 -14.01
C ASP A 183 -27.79 11.16 -12.65
N ALA A 184 -28.12 9.90 -12.33
CA ALA A 184 -28.74 9.57 -11.05
C ALA A 184 -27.75 9.74 -9.89
N ILE A 185 -28.22 10.41 -8.83
CA ILE A 185 -27.52 10.49 -7.55
C ILE A 185 -28.20 9.48 -6.61
N PRO A 186 -27.50 8.40 -6.21
CA PRO A 186 -28.06 7.42 -5.29
C PRO A 186 -28.50 8.09 -3.99
N GLN A 187 -29.70 7.76 -3.52
CA GLN A 187 -30.22 8.28 -2.24
C GLN A 187 -29.72 7.45 -1.03
N ALA A 188 -28.92 6.42 -1.28
CA ALA A 188 -28.39 5.54 -0.26
C ALA A 188 -27.37 6.26 0.65
N PRO A 189 -27.38 6.04 1.98
CA PRO A 189 -26.42 6.64 2.90
C PRO A 189 -24.95 6.38 2.52
N GLU A 190 -24.67 5.21 1.94
CA GLU A 190 -23.37 4.79 1.42
C GLU A 190 -22.76 5.81 0.46
N TRP A 191 -23.60 6.47 -0.35
CA TRP A 191 -23.14 7.41 -1.37
C TRP A 191 -22.36 8.57 -0.78
N ASN A 192 -22.83 9.13 0.34
CA ASN A 192 -22.16 10.28 0.96
C ASN A 192 -20.81 9.87 1.57
N ILE A 193 -20.74 8.69 2.18
CA ILE A 193 -19.51 8.14 2.75
C ILE A 193 -18.50 7.86 1.62
N TRP A 194 -18.96 7.22 0.54
CA TRP A 194 -18.17 6.97 -0.66
C TRP A 194 -17.60 8.24 -1.27
N VAL A 195 -18.44 9.24 -1.53
CA VAL A 195 -18.01 10.52 -2.13
C VAL A 195 -17.00 11.24 -1.23
N SER A 196 -17.21 11.21 0.09
CA SER A 196 -16.28 11.78 1.07
C SER A 196 -14.92 11.09 1.01
N TRP A 197 -14.90 9.76 0.99
CA TRP A 197 -13.67 8.99 0.87
C TRP A 197 -12.94 9.27 -0.46
N VAL A 198 -13.66 9.24 -1.59
CA VAL A 198 -13.10 9.56 -2.91
C VAL A 198 -12.48 10.96 -2.94
N ALA A 199 -13.13 11.95 -2.32
CA ALA A 199 -12.62 13.32 -2.25
C ALA A 199 -11.30 13.43 -1.48
N GLY A 200 -11.06 12.53 -0.51
CA GLY A 200 -9.82 12.44 0.25
C GLY A 200 -8.64 11.90 -0.54
N LEU A 201 -8.88 11.20 -1.66
CA LEU A 201 -7.81 10.55 -2.40
C LEU A 201 -6.90 11.55 -3.16
N PRO A 202 -5.57 11.36 -3.15
CA PRO A 202 -4.64 12.28 -3.80
C PRO A 202 -4.89 12.45 -5.31
N GLU A 203 -5.23 11.38 -6.03
CA GLU A 203 -5.52 11.45 -7.46
C GLU A 203 -6.85 12.15 -7.77
N THR A 204 -7.85 12.02 -6.90
CA THR A 204 -9.09 12.79 -7.01
C THR A 204 -8.80 14.27 -6.88
N GLN A 205 -8.03 14.67 -5.85
CA GLN A 205 -7.63 16.06 -5.63
C GLN A 205 -6.89 16.63 -6.85
N ARG A 206 -6.03 15.83 -7.51
CA ARG A 206 -5.37 16.22 -8.77
C ARG A 206 -6.35 16.33 -9.95
N ALA A 207 -7.29 15.39 -10.08
CA ALA A 207 -8.24 15.33 -11.19
C ALA A 207 -9.34 16.39 -11.12
N MET A 208 -9.67 16.88 -9.92
CA MET A 208 -10.72 17.89 -9.69
C MET A 208 -10.47 19.22 -10.41
N ALA A 209 -9.26 19.49 -10.91
CA ALA A 209 -8.96 20.65 -11.74
C ALA A 209 -9.71 20.65 -13.10
N GLY A 210 -10.23 19.52 -13.56
CA GLY A 210 -10.93 19.42 -14.85
C GLY A 210 -12.15 18.51 -14.85
N ARG A 211 -12.54 17.92 -13.71
CA ARG A 211 -13.62 16.94 -13.62
C ARG A 211 -14.45 17.12 -12.33
N PRO A 212 -15.78 17.08 -12.39
CA PRO A 212 -16.61 17.10 -11.18
C PRO A 212 -16.37 15.86 -10.31
N LEU A 213 -16.34 16.04 -8.98
CA LEU A 213 -16.16 14.95 -8.00
C LEU A 213 -17.18 13.82 -8.22
N PHE A 214 -18.44 14.18 -8.51
CA PHE A 214 -19.50 13.22 -8.84
C PHE A 214 -19.11 12.27 -9.98
N SER A 215 -18.54 12.82 -11.07
CA SER A 215 -18.11 12.03 -12.23
C SER A 215 -16.94 11.10 -11.88
N ILE A 216 -16.02 11.55 -11.04
CA ILE A 216 -14.88 10.74 -10.59
C ILE A 216 -15.39 9.60 -9.71
N ALA A 217 -16.18 9.90 -8.67
CA ALA A 217 -16.74 8.92 -7.75
C ALA A 217 -17.61 7.89 -8.48
N LYS A 218 -18.42 8.31 -9.45
CA LYS A 218 -19.21 7.42 -10.28
C LYS A 218 -18.33 6.50 -11.13
N GLN A 219 -17.31 7.02 -11.79
CA GLN A 219 -16.43 6.19 -12.60
C GLN A 219 -15.68 5.16 -11.75
N MET A 220 -15.19 5.56 -10.58
CA MET A 220 -14.44 4.66 -9.70
C MET A 220 -15.29 3.50 -9.16
N ILE A 221 -16.55 3.75 -8.78
CA ILE A 221 -17.43 2.68 -8.26
C ILE A 221 -17.89 1.71 -9.37
N LEU A 222 -17.98 2.18 -10.63
CA LEU A 222 -18.42 1.37 -11.77
C LEU A 222 -17.28 0.68 -12.52
N ALA A 223 -16.07 1.24 -12.53
CA ALA A 223 -14.93 0.76 -13.32
C ALA A 223 -14.49 -0.67 -12.99
N ARG A 224 -14.90 -1.22 -11.83
CA ARG A 224 -14.52 -2.57 -11.42
C ARG A 224 -15.51 -3.66 -11.83
N VAL A 225 -16.73 -3.30 -12.22
CA VAL A 225 -17.72 -4.32 -12.63
C VAL A 225 -17.43 -4.84 -14.04
N ASP A 226 -16.72 -4.07 -14.87
CA ASP A 226 -16.36 -4.50 -16.23
C ASP A 226 -15.25 -5.59 -16.26
N ASP A 227 -14.39 -5.68 -15.24
CA ASP A 227 -13.36 -6.74 -15.18
C ASP A 227 -13.94 -8.13 -14.79
N SER A 228 -15.10 -8.18 -14.14
CA SER A 228 -15.77 -9.44 -13.74
C SER A 228 -16.79 -9.97 -14.75
N TYR A 229 -17.24 -9.15 -15.71
CA TYR A 229 -18.21 -9.57 -16.75
C TYR A 229 -17.55 -9.85 -18.12
N GLY A 230 -16.27 -9.54 -18.29
CA GLY A 230 -15.53 -9.80 -19.53
C GLY A 230 -15.12 -11.27 -19.76
N GLU A 231 -15.21 -12.14 -18.75
CA GLU A 231 -14.82 -13.57 -18.88
C GLU A 231 -16.01 -14.54 -18.96
N ALA A 232 -17.26 -14.07 -18.87
CA ALA A 232 -18.45 -14.93 -18.85
C ALA A 232 -19.24 -14.98 -20.18
N VAL A 233 -18.74 -14.39 -21.27
CA VAL A 233 -19.45 -14.35 -22.57
C VAL A 233 -18.79 -15.21 -23.66
N ASP A 234 -17.64 -15.83 -23.40
CA ASP A 234 -16.97 -16.77 -24.33
C ASP A 234 -16.75 -18.17 -23.72
N SER A 235 -17.80 -18.77 -23.17
CA SER A 235 -17.85 -20.21 -22.84
C SER A 235 -19.16 -20.85 -23.27
#